data_AF-A0A3B9XJR4-F1
#
_entry.id   AF-A0A3B9XJR4-F1
#
_cell.length_a   1.000
_cell.length_b   1.000
_cell.length_c   1.000
_cell.angle_alpha   90.00
_cell.angle_beta   90.00
_cell.angle_gamma   90.00
#
_symmetry.space_group_name_H-M   'P 1'
#
loop_
_entity.id
_entity.type
_entity.pdbx_description
1 polymer ?
#
loop_
_entity_poly.entity_id
_entity_poly.type
_entity_poly.pdbx_seq_one_letter_code
_entity_poly.pdbx_strand_id
1 'polypeptide(L)'
;MGQRLSKDEVINFRVDSETKEVMKKAAKLSGLDLSAYIISKAREAATEDIIRHDQVNKILLADEDFNFVESVVSKPATATAKLRSAMKKHGQKK
;
A
#
# COMPACT_ATOMS: atom_id res chain seq x y z
N MET A 1 19.85 -18.64 -8.23
CA MET A 1 19.01 -19.66 -8.88
C MET A 1 17.98 -18.93 -9.73
N GLY A 2 18.02 -19.03 -11.05
CA GLY A 2 17.05 -18.36 -11.93
C GLY A 2 15.72 -19.11 -11.87
N GLN A 3 14.68 -18.44 -11.38
CA GLN A 3 13.33 -18.98 -11.36
C GLN A 3 12.90 -19.22 -12.82
N ARG A 4 12.57 -20.47 -13.18
CA ARG A 4 12.04 -20.80 -14.52
C ARG A 4 10.63 -20.23 -14.58
N LEU A 5 10.42 -19.24 -15.45
CA LEU A 5 9.11 -18.68 -15.76
C LEU A 5 8.18 -19.82 -16.20
N SER A 6 7.07 -20.02 -15.48
CA SER A 6 6.07 -21.04 -15.81
C SER A 6 5.26 -20.60 -17.03
N LYS A 7 4.76 -21.56 -17.81
CA LYS A 7 3.80 -21.27 -18.90
C LYS A 7 2.53 -20.59 -18.38
N ASP A 8 2.23 -20.76 -17.10
CA ASP A 8 1.05 -20.18 -16.45
C ASP A 8 1.27 -18.71 -16.04
N GLU A 9 2.51 -18.19 -16.12
CA GLU A 9 2.88 -16.81 -15.74
C GLU A 9 2.91 -15.87 -16.96
N VAL A 10 1.90 -15.97 -17.82
CA VAL A 10 1.79 -15.13 -19.03
C VAL A 10 0.63 -14.17 -18.90
N ILE A 11 0.89 -12.88 -19.06
CA ILE A 11 -0.13 -11.85 -19.07
C ILE A 11 -0.48 -11.52 -20.54
N ASN A 12 -1.71 -11.83 -20.95
CA ASN A 12 -2.22 -11.55 -22.29
C ASN A 12 -3.26 -10.43 -22.26
N PHE A 13 -3.06 -9.40 -23.06
CA PHE A 13 -4.00 -8.29 -23.19
C PHE A 13 -4.16 -7.86 -24.65
N ARG A 14 -5.39 -7.46 -25.00
CA ARG A 14 -5.68 -6.76 -26.25
C ARG A 14 -5.73 -5.27 -25.95
N VAL A 15 -5.09 -4.50 -26.80
CA VAL A 15 -5.07 -3.04 -26.74
C VAL A 15 -5.45 -2.50 -28.11
N ASP A 16 -6.07 -1.33 -28.14
CA ASP A 16 -6.31 -0.61 -29.38
C ASP A 16 -4.99 -0.13 -30.01
N SER A 17 -5.07 0.30 -31.27
CA SER A 17 -3.91 0.74 -32.02
C SER A 17 -3.25 2.00 -31.46
N GLU A 18 -4.03 2.94 -30.92
CA GLU A 18 -3.51 4.20 -30.40
C GLU A 18 -2.68 3.94 -29.14
N THR A 19 -3.24 3.19 -28.19
CA THR A 19 -2.54 2.78 -26.96
C THR A 19 -1.25 2.03 -27.29
N LYS A 20 -1.28 1.13 -28.26
CA LYS A 20 -0.09 0.38 -28.67
C LYS A 20 1.02 1.28 -29.22
N GLU A 21 0.67 2.27 -30.04
CA GLU A 21 1.65 3.21 -30.61
C GLU A 21 2.23 4.15 -29.56
N VAL A 22 1.43 4.61 -28.60
CA VAL A 22 1.91 5.39 -27.45
C VAL A 22 2.92 4.58 -26.64
N MET A 23 2.58 3.34 -26.28
CA MET A 23 3.47 2.48 -25.50
C MET A 23 4.77 2.16 -26.25
N LYS A 24 4.71 1.92 -27.58
CA LYS A 24 5.93 1.73 -28.39
C LYS A 24 6.83 2.95 -28.38
N LYS A 25 6.27 4.15 -28.52
CA LYS A 25 7.05 5.40 -28.47
C LYS A 25 7.73 5.55 -27.10
N ALA A 26 6.98 5.32 -26.02
CA ALA A 26 7.51 5.42 -24.67
C ALA A 26 8.59 4.37 -24.37
N ALA A 27 8.42 3.14 -24.85
CA ALA A 27 9.41 2.07 -24.76
C ALA A 27 10.71 2.46 -25.48
N LYS A 28 10.59 3.00 -26.70
CA LYS A 28 11.73 3.50 -27.49
C LYS A 28 12.48 4.64 -26.79
N LEU A 29 11.76 5.58 -26.18
CA LEU A 29 12.36 6.67 -25.39
C LEU A 29 13.10 6.16 -24.15
N SER A 30 12.62 5.06 -23.57
CA SER A 30 13.24 4.42 -22.40
C SER A 30 14.37 3.45 -22.76
N GLY A 31 14.64 3.24 -24.05
CA GLY A 31 15.64 2.27 -24.52
C GLY A 31 15.26 0.80 -24.25
N LEU A 32 13.97 0.50 -24.06
CA LEU A 32 13.47 -0.82 -23.71
C LEU A 32 12.63 -1.42 -24.84
N ASP A 33 12.56 -2.75 -24.90
CA ASP A 33 11.52 -3.43 -25.68
C ASP A 33 10.13 -3.11 -25.11
N LEU A 34 9.10 -3.15 -25.97
CA LEU A 34 7.72 -2.89 -25.56
C LEU A 34 7.28 -3.76 -24.39
N SER A 35 7.61 -5.06 -24.41
CA SER A 35 7.21 -6.00 -23.37
C SER A 35 7.91 -5.67 -22.05
N ALA A 36 9.22 -5.42 -22.11
CA ALA A 36 10.02 -5.04 -20.96
C ALA A 36 9.56 -3.70 -20.34
N TYR A 37 9.20 -2.73 -21.19
CA TYR A 37 8.65 -1.44 -20.78
C TYR A 37 7.32 -1.61 -20.04
N ILE A 38 6.39 -2.40 -20.60
CA ILE A 38 5.08 -2.65 -19.99
C ILE A 38 5.24 -3.33 -18.64
N ILE A 39 6.08 -4.37 -18.54
CA ILE A 39 6.30 -5.10 -17.28
C ILE A 39 6.92 -4.18 -16.22
N SER A 40 7.91 -3.37 -16.62
CA SER A 40 8.56 -2.39 -15.74
C SER A 40 7.55 -1.40 -15.16
N LYS A 41 6.75 -0.77 -16.03
CA LYS A 41 5.76 0.23 -15.62
C LYS A 41 4.58 -0.36 -14.86
N ALA A 42 4.11 -1.55 -15.24
CA ALA A 42 3.07 -2.26 -14.49
C ALA A 42 3.53 -2.62 -13.08
N ARG A 43 4.79 -3.07 -12.92
CA ARG A 43 5.37 -3.40 -11.62
C ARG A 43 5.57 -2.16 -10.75
N GLU A 44 6.07 -1.08 -11.32
CA GLU A 44 6.24 0.22 -10.64
C GLU A 44 4.89 0.71 -10.11
N ALA A 45 3.88 0.83 -10.99
CA ALA A 45 2.54 1.27 -10.62
C ALA A 45 1.89 0.35 -9.57
N ALA A 46 1.97 -0.97 -9.73
CA ALA A 46 1.42 -1.91 -8.76
C ALA A 46 2.11 -1.79 -7.38
N THR A 47 3.42 -1.54 -7.36
CA THR A 47 4.17 -1.35 -6.11
C THR A 47 3.73 -0.06 -5.42
N GLU A 48 3.60 1.03 -6.17
CA GLU A 48 3.09 2.30 -5.64
C GLU A 48 1.67 2.18 -5.10
N ASP A 49 0.78 1.46 -5.80
CA ASP A 49 -0.60 1.26 -5.36
C ASP A 49 -0.67 0.42 -4.09
N ILE A 50 0.15 -0.64 -3.97
CA ILE A 50 0.28 -1.42 -2.74
C ILE A 50 0.78 -0.53 -1.60
N ILE A 51 1.84 0.25 -1.82
CA ILE A 51 2.39 1.16 -0.82
C ILE A 51 1.34 2.17 -0.39
N ARG A 52 0.66 2.84 -1.33
CA ARG A 52 -0.37 3.83 -1.05
C ARG A 52 -1.51 3.21 -0.25
N HIS A 53 -1.98 2.04 -0.65
CA HIS A 53 -3.03 1.32 0.07
C HIS A 53 -2.58 0.92 1.48
N ASP A 54 -1.36 0.43 1.64
CA ASP A 54 -0.80 0.08 2.94
C ASP A 54 -0.58 1.31 3.83
N GLN A 55 -0.12 2.43 3.27
CA GLN A 55 0.05 3.71 3.98
C GLN A 55 -1.28 4.32 4.43
N VAL A 56 -2.34 4.16 3.63
CA VAL A 56 -3.69 4.68 3.96
C VAL A 56 -4.40 3.79 4.98
N ASN A 57 -4.17 2.47 4.94
CA ASN A 57 -4.85 1.51 5.84
C ASN A 57 -4.06 1.16 7.10
N LYS A 58 -2.74 1.40 7.13
CA LYS A 58 -1.92 1.23 8.32
C LYS A 58 -1.60 2.61 8.87
N ILE A 59 -1.89 2.82 10.16
CA ILE A 59 -1.27 3.92 10.90
C ILE A 59 0.23 3.58 10.94
N LEU A 60 0.99 4.11 9.98
CA LEU A 60 2.45 4.06 10.02
C LEU A 60 2.88 5.01 11.12
N LEU A 61 2.98 4.47 12.32
CA LEU A 61 3.63 5.13 13.43
C LEU A 61 5.11 5.29 13.04
N ALA A 62 5.65 6.50 13.18
CA ALA A 62 7.10 6.65 13.22
C ALA A 62 7.64 5.78 14.38
N ASP A 63 8.91 5.38 14.33
CA ASP A 63 9.49 4.49 15.37
C ASP A 63 9.28 5.06 16.79
N GLU A 64 9.32 6.39 16.94
CA GLU A 64 9.03 7.09 18.19
C GLU A 64 7.56 6.94 18.65
N ASP A 65 6.62 7.05 17.71
CA ASP A 65 5.19 6.89 17.98
C ASP A 65 4.85 5.42 18.29
N PHE A 66 5.55 4.47 17.65
CA PHE A 66 5.41 3.04 17.93
C PHE A 66 5.87 2.72 19.35
N ASN A 67 7.05 3.20 19.75
CA ASN A 67 7.58 3.03 21.11
C ASN A 67 6.66 3.66 22.16
N PHE A 68 6.08 4.82 21.86
CA PHE A 68 5.08 5.44 22.74
C PHE A 68 3.84 4.58 22.87
N VAL A 69 3.25 4.11 21.77
CA VAL A 69 2.07 3.24 21.78
C VAL A 69 2.37 1.93 22.54
N GLU A 70 3.51 1.31 22.29
CA GLU A 70 3.96 0.11 23.01
C GLU A 70 4.07 0.37 24.52
N SER A 71 4.63 1.51 24.93
CA SER A 71 4.73 1.88 26.35
C SER A 71 3.37 2.05 27.03
N VAL A 72 2.38 2.58 26.30
CA VAL A 72 1.01 2.77 26.79
C VAL A 72 0.24 1.46 26.84
N VAL A 73 0.43 0.58 25.86
CA VAL A 73 -0.23 -0.74 25.80
C VAL A 73 0.34 -1.68 26.87
N SER A 74 1.66 -1.70 27.04
CA SER A 74 2.34 -2.54 28.04
C SER A 74 2.03 -2.11 29.47
N LYS A 75 1.83 -0.81 29.71
CA LYS A 75 1.44 -0.26 31.01
C LYS A 75 0.29 0.74 30.88
N PRO A 76 -0.97 0.25 30.79
CA PRO A 76 -2.11 1.13 30.61
C PRO A 76 -2.31 2.04 31.83
N ALA A 77 -2.52 3.33 31.57
CA ALA A 77 -2.81 4.30 32.61
C ALA A 77 -4.23 4.10 33.18
N THR A 78 -4.40 4.41 34.46
CA THR A 78 -5.74 4.39 35.08
C THR A 78 -6.61 5.52 34.55
N ALA A 79 -7.90 5.26 34.34
CA ALA A 79 -8.85 6.25 33.85
C ALA A 79 -8.88 7.52 34.72
N THR A 80 -8.69 8.68 34.09
CA THR A 80 -8.72 9.99 34.77
C THR A 80 -10.11 10.28 35.36
N ALA A 81 -10.18 11.20 36.34
CA ALA A 81 -11.45 11.59 36.96
C ALA A 81 -12.46 12.16 35.95
N LYS A 82 -11.97 12.87 34.91
CA LYS A 82 -12.79 13.37 33.80
C LYS A 82 -13.37 12.23 32.97
N LEU A 83 -12.53 11.25 32.59
CA LEU A 83 -12.98 10.09 31.80
C LEU A 83 -13.98 9.23 32.59
N ARG A 84 -13.72 8.99 33.88
CA ARG A 84 -14.65 8.27 34.77
C ARG A 84 -16.01 8.97 34.88
N SER A 85 -16.01 10.30 35.00
CA SER A 85 -17.24 11.09 35.05
C SER A 85 -18.02 11.04 33.72
N ALA A 86 -17.33 11.07 32.58
CA ALA A 86 -17.95 10.93 31.27
C ALA A 86 -18.56 9.53 31.04
N MET A 87 -17.83 8.47 31.42
CA MET A 87 -18.34 7.10 31.37
C MET A 87 -19.59 6.90 32.23
N LYS A 88 -19.62 7.47 33.44
CA LYS A 88 -20.82 7.44 34.31
C LYS A 88 -22.02 8.13 33.65
N LYS A 89 -21.81 9.30 33.03
CA LYS A 89 -22.88 10.01 32.30
C LYS A 89 -23.39 9.23 31.09
N HIS A 90 -22.52 8.51 30.38
CA HIS A 90 -22.92 7.68 29.25
C HIS A 90 -23.66 6.40 29.68
N GLY A 91 -23.21 5.75 30.77
CA GLY A 91 -23.86 4.55 31.31
C GLY A 91 -25.23 4.80 31.96
N GLN A 92 -25.51 6.03 32.39
CA GLN A 92 -26.81 6.44 32.94
C GLN A 92 -27.85 6.83 31.87
N LYS A 93 -27.47 6.89 30.58
CA LYS A 93 -28.37 7.17 29.44
C LYS A 93 -28.97 5.89 28.83
N LYS A 94 -29.15 4.83 29.63
CA LYS A 94 -29.95 3.65 29.27
C LYS A 94 -31.18 3.56 30.16
#